data_AF-A0A429ZLB1-F1
#
_entry.id   AF-A0A429ZLB1-F1
#
_cell.length_a   1.000
_cell.length_b   1.000
_cell.length_c   1.000
_cell.angle_alpha   90.00
_cell.angle_beta   90.00
_cell.angle_gamma   90.00
#
_symmetry.space_group_name_H-M   'P 1'
#
loop_
_entity.id
_entity.type
_entity.pdbx_description
1 polymer ?
#
loop_
_entity_poly.entity_id
_entity_poly.type
_entity_poly.pdbx_seq_one_letter_code
_entity_poly.pdbx_strand_id
1 'polypeptide(L)'
;MRKDGGTMTNEHLEEANRLFEQAMNEAEEKINVFEKTFWYRQLNYSEQMISRKIIMSFSEYMFDYHFQTLNEWEEKALQDVLLDIFPHEFVAGPKFFEKVMVVLIKFFEFLYFHENYSQGLYLAEKIKSLQDVVLVEVENLLRDTPEAELLILGEELGLDMSNLEDIDCLYQLAELIQNEGIRSQNIVPMKTRKI
;
A
#
# COMPACT_ATOMS: atom_id res chain seq x y z
N MET A 1 46.60 -9.48 -7.97
CA MET A 1 45.28 -9.61 -8.62
C MET A 1 44.32 -10.21 -7.61
N ARG A 2 43.40 -9.42 -7.07
CA ARG A 2 42.19 -9.93 -6.40
C ARG A 2 41.02 -9.35 -7.19
N LYS A 3 40.33 -10.21 -7.93
CA LYS A 3 39.21 -9.88 -8.83
C LYS A 3 37.93 -10.59 -8.39
N ASP A 4 37.81 -10.94 -7.11
CA ASP A 4 36.75 -11.83 -6.63
C ASP A 4 35.64 -11.07 -5.87
N GLY A 5 35.76 -9.75 -5.71
CA GLY A 5 34.78 -8.92 -5.01
C GLY A 5 33.59 -8.46 -5.86
N GLY A 6 33.67 -8.56 -7.20
CA GLY A 6 32.61 -8.12 -8.11
C GLY A 6 31.66 -9.23 -8.56
N THR A 7 32.11 -10.48 -8.54
CA THR A 7 31.30 -11.65 -8.95
C THR A 7 30.38 -12.10 -7.81
N MET A 8 30.88 -12.05 -6.57
CA MET A 8 30.13 -12.49 -5.37
C MET A 8 28.94 -11.55 -5.04
N THR A 9 29.07 -10.24 -5.27
CA THR A 9 27.98 -9.27 -5.09
C THR A 9 26.86 -9.42 -6.12
N ASN A 10 27.19 -9.92 -7.32
CA ASN A 10 26.19 -10.14 -8.37
C ASN A 10 25.36 -11.40 -8.10
N GLU A 11 25.99 -12.47 -7.61
CA GLU A 11 25.30 -13.72 -7.26
C GLU A 11 24.33 -13.54 -6.08
N HIS A 12 24.70 -12.79 -5.05
CA HIS A 12 23.79 -12.52 -3.91
C HIS A 12 22.60 -11.65 -4.30
N LEU A 13 22.81 -10.67 -5.20
CA LEU A 13 21.73 -9.83 -5.71
C LEU A 13 20.78 -10.62 -6.61
N GLU A 14 21.31 -11.46 -7.50
CA GLU A 14 20.52 -12.35 -8.35
C GLU A 14 19.69 -13.34 -7.51
N GLU A 15 20.28 -13.89 -6.45
CA GLU A 15 19.57 -14.79 -5.52
C GLU A 15 18.42 -14.06 -4.79
N ALA A 16 18.68 -12.86 -4.26
CA ALA A 16 17.67 -12.07 -3.57
C ALA A 16 16.50 -11.71 -4.51
N ASN A 17 16.80 -11.28 -5.73
CA ASN A 17 15.78 -10.98 -6.74
C ASN A 17 14.95 -12.22 -7.08
N ARG A 18 15.59 -13.39 -7.21
CA ARG A 18 14.86 -14.64 -7.48
C ARG A 18 13.91 -15.00 -6.34
N LEU A 19 14.35 -14.83 -5.09
CA LEU A 19 13.50 -15.10 -3.92
C LEU A 19 12.32 -14.11 -3.85
N PHE A 20 12.57 -12.84 -4.15
CA PHE A 20 11.51 -11.82 -4.25
C PHE A 20 10.49 -12.20 -5.32
N GLU A 21 10.94 -12.51 -6.55
CA GLU A 21 10.06 -12.93 -7.63
C GLU A 21 9.25 -14.18 -7.25
N GLN A 22 9.84 -15.15 -6.55
CA GLN A 22 9.13 -16.33 -6.07
C GLN A 22 8.05 -15.97 -5.05
N ALA A 23 8.35 -15.09 -4.08
CA ALA A 23 7.38 -14.63 -3.09
C ALA A 23 6.22 -13.87 -3.74
N MET A 24 6.52 -12.99 -4.71
CA MET A 24 5.51 -12.20 -5.41
C MET A 24 4.64 -13.07 -6.34
N ASN A 25 5.23 -14.06 -7.00
CA ASN A 25 4.47 -15.03 -7.80
C ASN A 25 3.54 -15.87 -6.92
N GLU A 26 4.01 -16.31 -5.74
CA GLU A 26 3.15 -17.02 -4.78
C GLU A 26 1.96 -16.14 -4.37
N ALA A 27 2.21 -14.86 -4.04
CA ALA A 27 1.16 -13.92 -3.68
C ALA A 27 0.16 -13.71 -4.82
N GLU A 28 0.64 -13.49 -6.04
CA GLU A 28 -0.22 -13.33 -7.21
C GLU A 28 -1.07 -14.58 -7.48
N GLU A 29 -0.50 -15.78 -7.38
CA GLU A 29 -1.25 -17.03 -7.50
C GLU A 29 -2.36 -17.12 -6.44
N LYS A 30 -2.06 -16.80 -5.18
CA LYS A 30 -3.06 -16.83 -4.10
C LYS A 30 -4.16 -15.79 -4.31
N ILE A 31 -3.83 -14.60 -4.78
CA ILE A 31 -4.81 -13.56 -5.12
C ILE A 31 -5.73 -14.02 -6.26
N ASN A 32 -5.17 -14.59 -7.32
CA ASN A 32 -5.93 -15.10 -8.47
C ASN A 32 -6.92 -16.21 -8.08
N VAL A 33 -6.63 -16.97 -7.02
CA VAL A 33 -7.57 -17.93 -6.43
C VAL A 33 -8.58 -17.19 -5.54
N PHE A 34 -8.10 -16.34 -4.63
CA PHE A 34 -8.91 -15.54 -3.70
C PHE A 34 -10.06 -14.83 -4.40
N GLU A 35 -9.80 -14.14 -5.50
CA GLU A 35 -10.78 -13.38 -6.31
C GLU A 35 -11.96 -14.23 -6.83
N LYS A 36 -11.81 -15.56 -6.87
CA LYS A 36 -12.85 -16.51 -7.31
C LYS A 36 -13.61 -17.13 -6.15
N THR A 37 -13.18 -16.90 -4.92
CA THR A 37 -13.70 -17.56 -3.72
C THR A 37 -14.87 -16.83 -3.07
N PHE A 38 -15.47 -17.47 -2.08
CA PHE A 38 -16.50 -16.88 -1.24
C PHE A 38 -16.00 -15.69 -0.42
N TRP A 39 -14.76 -15.74 0.13
CA TRP A 39 -14.22 -14.67 0.96
C TRP A 39 -14.09 -13.34 0.21
N TYR A 40 -13.64 -13.39 -1.05
CA TYR A 40 -13.61 -12.20 -1.90
C TYR A 40 -15.02 -11.66 -2.19
N ARG A 41 -16.00 -12.53 -2.41
CA ARG A 41 -17.40 -12.10 -2.64
C ARG A 41 -18.06 -11.48 -1.41
N GLN A 42 -17.49 -11.64 -0.21
CA GLN A 42 -17.95 -10.95 0.99
C GLN A 42 -17.46 -9.50 1.07
N LEU A 43 -16.41 -9.15 0.32
CA LEU A 43 -15.96 -7.77 0.19
C LEU A 43 -16.99 -6.98 -0.61
N ASN A 44 -17.21 -5.71 -0.25
CA ASN A 44 -18.00 -4.80 -1.05
C ASN A 44 -17.25 -4.40 -2.33
N TYR A 45 -17.94 -3.76 -3.27
CA TYR A 45 -17.36 -3.38 -4.57
C TYR A 45 -16.06 -2.57 -4.44
N SER A 46 -16.04 -1.59 -3.53
CA SER A 46 -14.86 -0.73 -3.36
C SER A 46 -13.68 -1.48 -2.75
N GLU A 47 -13.92 -2.38 -1.80
CA GLU A 47 -12.89 -3.25 -1.20
C GLU A 47 -12.33 -4.25 -2.23
N GLN A 48 -13.20 -4.82 -3.06
CA GLN A 48 -12.82 -5.72 -4.15
C GLN A 48 -11.85 -5.04 -5.11
N MET A 49 -12.15 -3.81 -5.53
CA MET A 49 -11.33 -3.06 -6.51
C MET A 49 -9.91 -2.79 -6.03
N ILE A 50 -9.72 -2.54 -4.73
CA ILE A 50 -8.41 -2.25 -4.16
C ILE A 50 -7.70 -3.48 -3.59
N SER A 51 -8.41 -4.60 -3.41
CA SER A 51 -7.91 -5.77 -2.68
C SER A 51 -6.60 -6.33 -3.22
N ARG A 52 -6.49 -6.50 -4.54
CA ARG A 52 -5.28 -6.99 -5.20
C ARG A 52 -4.08 -6.09 -4.92
N LYS A 53 -4.24 -4.77 -5.07
CA LYS A 53 -3.16 -3.80 -4.82
C LYS A 53 -2.73 -3.86 -3.36
N ILE A 54 -3.68 -3.90 -2.42
CA ILE A 54 -3.38 -4.04 -0.99
C ILE A 54 -2.59 -5.30 -0.71
N ILE A 55 -3.07 -6.47 -1.14
CA ILE A 55 -2.42 -7.75 -0.83
C ILE A 55 -1.03 -7.84 -1.47
N MET A 56 -0.88 -7.36 -2.71
CA MET A 56 0.43 -7.32 -3.39
C MET A 56 1.41 -6.41 -2.67
N SER A 57 1.04 -5.15 -2.40
CA SER A 57 1.92 -4.22 -1.69
C SER A 57 2.26 -4.71 -0.28
N PHE A 58 1.30 -5.31 0.42
CA PHE A 58 1.57 -5.91 1.72
C PHE A 58 2.57 -7.06 1.63
N SER A 59 2.47 -7.88 0.57
CA SER A 59 3.41 -8.99 0.34
C SER A 59 4.81 -8.52 -0.02
N GLU A 60 4.89 -7.46 -0.82
CA GLU A 60 6.15 -6.77 -1.13
C GLU A 60 6.82 -6.27 0.15
N TYR A 61 6.12 -5.54 1.01
CA TYR A 61 6.71 -5.04 2.26
C TYR A 61 7.06 -6.16 3.26
N MET A 62 6.25 -7.20 3.36
CA MET A 62 6.59 -8.36 4.19
C MET A 62 7.87 -9.04 3.71
N PHE A 63 8.12 -9.07 2.40
CA PHE A 63 9.37 -9.59 1.88
C PHE A 63 10.53 -8.60 2.06
N ASP A 64 10.36 -7.34 1.69
CA ASP A 64 11.44 -6.36 1.69
C ASP A 64 11.98 -6.06 3.09
N TYR A 65 11.08 -6.01 4.09
CA TYR A 65 11.45 -5.64 5.45
C TYR A 65 11.68 -6.84 6.37
N HIS A 66 11.04 -7.99 6.09
CA HIS A 66 11.10 -9.16 6.95
C HIS A 66 11.59 -10.44 6.28
N PHE A 67 11.80 -10.44 4.96
CA PHE A 67 12.15 -11.61 4.16
C PHE A 67 11.16 -12.77 4.35
N GLN A 68 9.87 -12.48 4.48
CA GLN A 68 8.83 -13.48 4.72
C GLN A 68 7.95 -13.71 3.49
N THR A 69 7.84 -14.97 3.08
CA THR A 69 6.80 -15.41 2.13
C THR A 69 5.45 -15.56 2.82
N LEU A 70 4.34 -15.66 2.08
CA LEU A 70 2.99 -15.68 2.65
C LEU A 70 2.80 -16.74 3.74
N ASN A 71 3.42 -17.92 3.58
CA ASN A 71 3.29 -18.98 4.57
C ASN A 71 4.17 -18.79 5.82
N GLU A 72 5.06 -17.81 5.80
CA GLU A 72 6.01 -17.48 6.88
C GLU A 72 5.63 -16.24 7.66
N TRP A 73 4.57 -15.53 7.23
CA TRP A 73 4.11 -14.31 7.88
C TRP A 73 3.82 -14.55 9.36
N GLU A 74 4.46 -13.74 10.21
CA GLU A 74 4.27 -13.78 11.65
C GLU A 74 3.68 -12.48 12.19
N GLU A 75 3.12 -12.54 13.40
CA GLU A 75 2.47 -11.40 14.04
C GLU A 75 3.37 -10.17 14.17
N LYS A 76 4.65 -10.37 14.49
CA LYS A 76 5.57 -9.25 14.71
C LYS A 76 5.81 -8.47 13.42
N ALA A 77 6.10 -9.19 12.33
CA ALA A 77 6.27 -8.60 11.01
C ALA A 77 4.97 -7.94 10.52
N LEU A 78 3.82 -8.60 10.73
CA LEU A 78 2.51 -8.05 10.39
C LEU A 78 2.24 -6.72 11.12
N GLN A 79 2.57 -6.63 12.41
CA GLN A 79 2.41 -5.41 13.20
C GLN A 79 3.31 -4.29 12.71
N ASP A 80 4.58 -4.60 12.42
CA ASP A 80 5.55 -3.62 11.92
C ASP A 80 5.09 -3.03 10.58
N VAL A 81 4.66 -3.90 9.65
CA VAL A 81 4.15 -3.45 8.36
C VAL A 81 2.84 -2.68 8.51
N LEU A 82 1.90 -3.11 9.36
CA LEU A 82 0.61 -2.42 9.53
C LEU A 82 0.71 -1.06 10.20
N LEU A 83 1.63 -0.89 11.14
CA LEU A 83 1.70 0.30 11.99
C LEU A 83 2.75 1.31 11.53
N ASP A 84 3.84 0.84 10.91
CA ASP A 84 4.94 1.70 10.50
C ASP A 84 5.02 1.77 8.97
N ILE A 85 5.33 0.66 8.29
CA ILE A 85 5.71 0.73 6.87
C ILE A 85 4.53 1.12 5.98
N PHE A 86 3.41 0.38 6.04
CA PHE A 86 2.29 0.57 5.12
C PHE A 86 1.63 1.95 5.25
N PRO A 87 1.40 2.51 6.47
CA PRO A 87 0.88 3.87 6.64
C PRO A 87 1.75 4.98 6.06
N HIS A 88 3.07 4.82 6.07
CA HIS A 88 3.99 5.83 5.53
C HIS A 88 4.09 5.77 4.00
N GLU A 89 3.92 4.58 3.42
CA GLU A 89 3.98 4.40 1.97
C GLU A 89 2.65 4.73 1.27
N PHE A 90 1.52 4.58 1.97
CA PHE A 90 0.18 4.93 1.47
C PHE A 90 -0.37 6.14 2.21
N VAL A 91 -0.15 7.33 1.64
CA VAL A 91 -0.70 8.58 2.19
C VAL A 91 -2.20 8.68 1.89
N ALA A 92 -3.00 8.03 2.72
CA ALA A 92 -4.44 7.97 2.63
C ALA A 92 -5.09 8.10 4.01
N GLY A 93 -6.35 8.53 4.04
CA GLY A 93 -7.08 8.75 5.29
C GLY A 93 -7.56 7.46 5.98
N PRO A 94 -8.06 7.56 7.23
CA PRO A 94 -8.52 6.41 8.01
C PRO A 94 -9.55 5.52 7.29
N LYS A 95 -10.47 6.10 6.50
CA LYS A 95 -11.47 5.36 5.73
C LYS A 95 -10.86 4.38 4.71
N PHE A 96 -9.70 4.73 4.13
CA PHE A 96 -8.98 3.80 3.25
C PHE A 96 -8.40 2.64 4.07
N PHE A 97 -7.77 2.93 5.21
CA PHE A 97 -7.18 1.92 6.08
C PHE A 97 -8.22 0.99 6.70
N GLU A 98 -9.44 1.45 6.97
CA GLU A 98 -10.55 0.56 7.34
C GLU A 98 -10.78 -0.54 6.30
N LYS A 99 -10.76 -0.19 5.01
CA LYS A 99 -10.88 -1.18 3.92
C LYS A 99 -9.66 -2.09 3.84
N VAL A 100 -8.46 -1.56 4.08
CA VAL A 100 -7.22 -2.36 4.17
C VAL A 100 -7.39 -3.46 5.22
N MET A 101 -7.86 -3.11 6.42
CA MET A 101 -8.09 -4.08 7.49
C MET A 101 -9.10 -5.16 7.07
N VAL A 102 -10.23 -4.78 6.48
CA VAL A 102 -11.26 -5.73 6.02
C VAL A 102 -10.72 -6.68 4.95
N VAL A 103 -10.02 -6.14 3.94
CA VAL A 103 -9.41 -6.94 2.87
C VAL A 103 -8.42 -7.96 3.44
N LEU A 104 -7.51 -7.53 4.30
CA LEU A 104 -6.49 -8.40 4.87
C LEU A 104 -7.13 -9.50 5.73
N ILE A 105 -8.10 -9.15 6.60
CA ILE A 105 -8.86 -10.15 7.39
C ILE A 105 -9.47 -11.22 6.48
N LYS A 106 -10.14 -10.82 5.41
CA LYS A 106 -10.79 -11.76 4.48
C LYS A 106 -9.79 -12.61 3.73
N PHE A 107 -8.64 -12.04 3.36
CA PHE A 107 -7.57 -12.75 2.72
C PHE A 107 -6.96 -13.80 3.65
N PHE A 108 -6.69 -13.47 4.91
CA PHE A 108 -6.18 -14.44 5.90
C PHE A 108 -7.16 -15.55 6.25
N GLU A 109 -8.46 -15.24 6.33
CA GLU A 109 -9.50 -16.25 6.47
C GLU A 109 -9.47 -17.22 5.27
N PHE A 110 -9.34 -16.70 4.05
CA PHE A 110 -9.15 -17.51 2.84
C PHE A 110 -7.89 -18.38 2.91
N LEU A 111 -6.73 -17.82 3.26
CA LEU A 111 -5.48 -18.55 3.36
C LEU A 111 -5.59 -19.73 4.35
N TYR A 112 -6.28 -19.53 5.47
CA TYR A 112 -6.49 -20.59 6.46
C TYR A 112 -7.43 -21.68 5.95
N PHE A 113 -8.64 -21.32 5.52
CA PHE A 113 -9.70 -22.29 5.21
C PHE A 113 -9.56 -22.96 3.84
N HIS A 114 -8.94 -22.28 2.87
CA HIS A 114 -8.79 -22.77 1.50
C HIS A 114 -7.36 -23.27 1.20
N GLU A 115 -6.36 -22.48 1.59
CA GLU A 115 -4.95 -22.78 1.28
C GLU A 115 -4.24 -23.58 2.39
N ASN A 116 -4.88 -23.77 3.54
CA ASN A 116 -4.35 -24.48 4.72
C ASN A 116 -3.14 -23.80 5.38
N TYR A 117 -3.05 -22.47 5.32
CA TYR A 117 -1.99 -21.71 5.98
C TYR A 117 -2.35 -21.59 7.46
N SER A 118 -1.69 -22.36 8.31
CA SER A 118 -2.07 -22.58 9.71
C SER A 118 -2.17 -21.31 10.56
N GLN A 119 -1.38 -20.29 10.22
CA GLN A 119 -1.32 -18.99 10.86
C GLN A 119 -2.46 -18.05 10.43
N GLY A 120 -3.17 -18.33 9.32
CA GLY A 120 -4.10 -17.37 8.73
C GLY A 120 -5.18 -16.88 9.70
N LEU A 121 -5.86 -17.79 10.41
CA LEU A 121 -6.90 -17.37 11.36
C LEU A 121 -6.35 -16.57 12.54
N TYR A 122 -5.15 -16.91 13.00
CA TYR A 122 -4.47 -16.15 14.06
C TYR A 122 -4.16 -14.72 13.60
N LEU A 123 -3.58 -14.56 12.42
CA LEU A 123 -3.26 -13.25 11.85
C LEU A 123 -4.53 -12.42 11.59
N ALA A 124 -5.60 -13.04 11.08
CA ALA A 124 -6.89 -12.36 10.89
C ALA A 124 -7.44 -11.76 12.19
N GLU A 125 -7.39 -12.52 13.30
CA GLU A 125 -7.81 -12.03 14.62
C GLU A 125 -6.89 -10.92 15.14
N LYS A 126 -5.59 -10.98 14.83
CA LYS A 126 -4.66 -9.91 15.19
C LYS A 126 -4.97 -8.61 14.47
N ILE A 127 -5.27 -8.65 13.17
CA ILE A 127 -5.68 -7.46 12.42
C ILE A 127 -6.92 -6.83 13.04
N LYS A 128 -7.93 -7.63 13.39
CA LYS A 128 -9.13 -7.12 14.09
C LYS A 128 -8.77 -6.39 15.38
N SER A 129 -7.85 -6.95 16.17
CA SER A 129 -7.42 -6.33 17.44
C SER A 129 -6.58 -5.06 17.27
N LEU A 130 -5.96 -4.88 16.11
CA LEU A 130 -5.08 -3.74 15.80
C LEU A 130 -5.81 -2.61 15.07
N GLN A 131 -7.04 -2.83 14.60
CA GLN A 131 -7.79 -1.87 13.78
C GLN A 131 -7.80 -0.47 14.38
N ASP A 132 -8.24 -0.32 15.63
CA ASP A 132 -8.32 1.01 16.26
C ASP A 132 -6.93 1.67 16.40
N VAL A 133 -5.89 0.87 16.63
CA VAL A 133 -4.50 1.36 16.77
C VAL A 133 -3.98 1.89 15.43
N VAL A 134 -4.19 1.13 14.35
CA VAL A 134 -3.79 1.53 12.99
C VAL A 134 -4.48 2.83 12.59
N LEU A 135 -5.78 2.95 12.85
CA LEU A 135 -6.54 4.15 12.49
C LEU A 135 -6.07 5.39 13.26
N VAL A 136 -5.80 5.26 14.56
CA VAL A 136 -5.23 6.34 15.36
C VAL A 136 -3.83 6.73 14.86
N GLU A 137 -3.01 5.77 14.46
CA GLU A 137 -1.68 6.06 13.94
C GLU A 137 -1.75 6.81 12.61
N VAL A 138 -2.59 6.38 11.68
CA VAL A 138 -2.84 7.07 10.41
C VAL A 138 -3.31 8.51 10.65
N GLU A 139 -4.22 8.73 11.59
CA GLU A 139 -4.66 10.08 11.97
C GLU A 139 -3.52 10.93 12.54
N ASN A 140 -2.62 10.34 13.32
CA ASN A 140 -1.46 11.05 13.87
C ASN A 140 -0.44 11.39 12.78
N LEU A 141 -0.21 10.48 11.82
CA LEU A 141 0.71 10.69 10.69
C LEU A 141 0.24 11.83 9.78
N LEU A 142 -1.06 11.97 9.60
CA LEU A 142 -1.66 13.03 8.77
C LEU A 142 -1.83 14.35 9.53
N ARG A 143 -1.74 14.36 10.86
CA ARG A 143 -2.07 15.56 11.63
C ARG A 143 -1.13 16.72 11.27
N ASP A 144 -1.72 17.86 11.00
CA ASP A 144 -1.03 19.11 10.67
C ASP A 144 -0.10 19.00 9.44
N THR A 145 -0.38 18.07 8.52
CA THR A 145 0.38 17.90 7.27
C THR A 145 -0.36 18.47 6.05
N PRO A 146 0.36 18.89 4.99
CA PRO A 146 -0.25 19.29 3.72
C PRO A 146 -1.12 18.20 3.09
N GLU A 147 -0.78 16.94 3.30
CA GLU A 147 -1.49 15.79 2.76
C GLU A 147 -2.88 15.65 3.41
N ALA A 148 -3.03 15.97 4.69
CA ALA A 148 -4.36 16.03 5.32
C ALA A 148 -5.22 17.14 4.71
N GLU A 149 -4.67 18.32 4.46
CA GLU A 149 -5.38 19.42 3.80
C GLU A 149 -5.81 19.01 2.38
N LEU A 150 -4.93 18.31 1.67
CA LEU A 150 -5.21 17.80 0.33
C LEU A 150 -6.36 16.79 0.35
N LEU A 151 -6.33 15.79 1.24
CA LEU A 151 -7.41 14.80 1.38
C LEU A 151 -8.75 15.46 1.71
N ILE A 152 -8.77 16.47 2.58
CA ILE A 152 -9.97 17.26 2.88
C ILE A 152 -10.50 17.94 1.62
N LEU A 153 -9.63 18.58 0.83
CA LEU A 153 -10.01 19.19 -0.45
C LEU A 153 -10.58 18.14 -1.41
N GLY A 154 -10.02 16.93 -1.45
CA GLY A 154 -10.56 15.82 -2.23
C GLY A 154 -12.00 15.50 -1.87
N GLU A 155 -12.32 15.41 -0.57
CA GLU A 155 -13.70 15.22 -0.11
C GLU A 155 -14.61 16.38 -0.51
N GLU A 156 -14.14 17.63 -0.41
CA GLU A 156 -14.89 18.83 -0.84
C GLU A 156 -15.17 18.86 -2.35
N LEU A 157 -14.27 18.28 -3.15
CA LEU A 157 -14.44 18.09 -4.60
C LEU A 157 -15.35 16.91 -4.95
N GLY A 158 -15.82 16.15 -3.96
CA GLY A 158 -16.70 15.00 -4.14
C GLY A 158 -15.98 13.72 -4.57
N LEU A 159 -14.66 13.64 -4.37
CA LEU A 159 -13.88 12.43 -4.61
C LEU A 159 -14.05 11.43 -3.44
N ASP A 160 -13.98 10.14 -3.73
CA ASP A 160 -13.97 9.10 -2.71
C ASP A 160 -12.56 8.92 -2.13
N MET A 161 -12.27 9.56 -0.99
CA MET A 161 -10.97 9.43 -0.29
C MET A 161 -10.74 8.07 0.39
N SER A 162 -11.60 7.09 0.09
CA SER A 162 -11.37 5.68 0.40
C SER A 162 -11.13 4.83 -0.86
N ASN A 163 -11.05 5.46 -2.03
CA ASN A 163 -10.65 4.86 -3.30
C ASN A 163 -9.26 5.38 -3.69
N LEU A 164 -8.35 4.46 -3.98
CA LEU A 164 -6.99 4.83 -4.32
C LEU A 164 -6.88 5.57 -5.67
N GLU A 165 -7.74 5.26 -6.65
CA GLU A 165 -7.72 5.95 -7.95
C GLU A 165 -8.07 7.44 -7.80
N ASP A 166 -9.03 7.75 -6.92
CA ASP A 166 -9.44 9.12 -6.64
C ASP A 166 -8.35 9.88 -5.86
N ILE A 167 -7.67 9.20 -4.93
CA ILE A 167 -6.51 9.75 -4.22
C ILE A 167 -5.36 10.02 -5.21
N ASP A 168 -5.00 9.06 -6.05
CA ASP A 168 -3.94 9.21 -7.06
C ASP A 168 -4.26 10.36 -8.03
N CYS A 169 -5.52 10.49 -8.45
CA CYS A 169 -6.00 11.60 -9.28
C CYS A 169 -5.81 12.96 -8.60
N LEU A 170 -6.12 13.05 -7.31
CA LEU A 170 -5.95 14.26 -6.51
C LEU A 170 -4.49 14.67 -6.38
N TYR A 171 -3.57 13.73 -6.14
CA TYR A 171 -2.13 14.01 -6.11
C TYR A 171 -1.61 14.48 -7.47
N GLN A 172 -2.01 13.82 -8.56
CA GLN A 172 -1.64 14.25 -9.92
C GLN A 172 -2.14 15.66 -10.22
N LEU A 173 -3.36 16.00 -9.80
CA LEU A 173 -3.90 17.35 -9.94
C LEU A 173 -3.07 18.37 -9.14
N ALA A 174 -2.71 18.04 -7.89
CA ALA A 174 -1.87 18.90 -7.05
C ALA A 174 -0.50 19.16 -7.70
N GLU A 175 0.15 18.12 -8.22
CA GLU A 175 1.41 18.25 -8.95
C GLU A 175 1.30 19.12 -10.20
N LEU A 176 0.23 18.96 -10.99
CA LEU A 176 -0.01 19.77 -12.18
C LEU A 176 -0.16 21.25 -11.82
N ILE A 177 -0.94 21.57 -10.79
CA ILE A 177 -1.15 22.96 -10.32
C ILE A 177 0.17 23.57 -9.83
N GLN A 178 0.96 22.83 -9.05
CA GLN A 178 2.27 23.29 -8.59
C GLN A 178 3.21 23.57 -9.77
N ASN A 179 3.25 22.67 -10.75
CA ASN A 179 4.09 22.81 -11.94
C ASN A 179 3.67 23.99 -12.84
N GLU A 180 2.36 24.27 -12.96
CA GLU A 180 1.86 25.45 -13.68
C GLU A 180 2.13 26.76 -12.94
N GLY A 181 2.07 26.75 -11.61
CA GLY A 181 2.48 27.88 -10.77
C GLY A 181 3.95 28.24 -10.97
N ILE A 182 4.84 27.24 -11.00
CA ILE A 182 6.28 27.42 -11.27
C ILE A 182 6.53 27.95 -12.69
N ARG A 183 5.81 27.42 -13.69
CA ARG A 183 5.92 27.92 -15.07
C ARG A 183 5.45 29.36 -15.20
N SER A 184 4.35 29.73 -14.54
CA SER A 184 3.78 31.08 -14.55
C SER A 184 4.67 32.12 -13.86
N GLN A 185 5.41 31.72 -12.82
CA GLN A 185 6.39 32.58 -12.13
C GLN A 185 7.67 32.82 -12.94
N ASN A 186 8.00 31.93 -13.89
CA ASN A 186 9.16 32.06 -14.78
C ASN A 186 8.87 32.85 -16.08
N ILE A 187 7.62 33.29 -16.29
CA ILE A 187 7.29 34.20 -17.39
C ILE A 187 7.69 35.61 -16.95
N VAL A 188 8.86 36.07 -17.42
CA VAL A 188 9.24 37.49 -17.32
C VAL A 188 8.11 38.32 -17.92
N PRO A 189 7.55 39.31 -17.19
CA PRO A 189 6.51 40.16 -17.75
C PRO A 189 7.08 40.88 -18.96
N MET A 190 6.50 40.61 -20.13
CA MET A 190 6.78 41.37 -21.34
C MET A 190 6.45 42.84 -21.01
N LYS A 191 7.48 43.68 -20.90
CA LYS A 191 7.33 45.12 -20.74
C LYS A 191 6.39 45.61 -21.84
N THR A 192 5.17 45.97 -21.46
CA THR A 192 4.25 46.70 -22.32
C THR A 192 4.93 48.02 -22.67
N ARG A 193 5.43 48.13 -23.90
CA ARG A 193 5.80 49.43 -24.46
C ARG A 193 4.51 50.21 -24.62
N LYS A 194 4.32 51.22 -23.75
CA LYS A 194 3.40 52.31 -24.04
C LYS A 194 3.82 52.95 -25.37
N ILE A 195 2.88 53.03 -26.30
CA ILE A 195 2.83 54.04 -27.35
C ILE A 195 1.51 54.76 -27.16
#